data_AF-B8CDE1-F1
#
_entry.id   AF-B8CDE1-F1
#
_cell.length_a   1.000
_cell.length_b   1.000
_cell.length_c   1.000
_cell.angle_alpha   90.00
_cell.angle_beta   90.00
_cell.angle_gamma   90.00
#
_symmetry.space_group_name_H-M   'P 1'
#
loop_
_entity.id
_entity.type
_entity.pdbx_description
1 polymer ?
#
loop_
_entity_poly.entity_id
_entity_poly.type
_entity_poly.pdbx_seq_one_letter_code
_entity_poly.pdbx_strand_id
1 'polypeptide(L)'
;MASIKMNHLRKSATFIIATLLSLTLLVVTFISEIDERRTSASRHLNLREGVKGLYSMIFPESMNEQEENDDGDIATYESMIHSSIPLPKYTLEDTFPTADIYKENFAILVYDPSADEFAGYYRRDHPWTPTCRKLVNSIQKLSSMLRAEFPERFQGEKSEELVIPISSGDYPQLKGSECIRGETALPCTDDVAPVLHFGSTFRRPFYPNMIAGPMPEATHLNCFAQWAREGTVCSKLVPREDGGEMNFGTEDGLEFDDLIPQLVWRGTDFSYLHTMYPTMHSPFFDKHADADVLRSQYSYLIPRWKGVVLTADSEAEARESGEMPLMNIKFAGFMHEGKLTPTLGSYEYERWNDVDIPAAGESMSKSDLAQYKYHIDIGGGGGTTWTGTIQKLAAPGLLFHHVTPARDYIFDFIEPWVHYIPVREDLRDLKSKMEWAINNPEQAKKIARQGSELARYLSTPEGFEQMYRHSYVDPIRSVIDAYQPFGRRQHDIASWREVLEHEAEDFYPVIKCASNQGTGCQDLRE
;
A
#
# COMPACT_ATOMS: atom_id res chain seq x y z
N MET A 1 -21.52 81.52 -0.87
CA MET A 1 -20.51 80.64 -0.24
C MET A 1 -21.02 79.29 0.28
N ALA A 2 -22.32 78.96 0.20
CA ALA A 2 -22.84 77.63 0.58
C ALA A 2 -22.80 76.57 -0.55
N SER A 3 -22.76 76.97 -1.83
CA SER A 3 -22.81 76.03 -2.96
C SER A 3 -21.47 75.34 -3.29
N ILE A 4 -20.34 75.87 -2.82
CA ILE A 4 -19.00 75.32 -3.13
C ILE A 4 -18.59 74.22 -2.13
N LYS A 5 -19.05 74.30 -0.87
CA LYS A 5 -18.79 73.25 0.14
C LYS A 5 -19.57 71.95 -0.10
N MET A 6 -20.78 72.03 -0.67
CA MET A 6 -21.61 70.84 -0.95
C MET A 6 -21.08 69.99 -2.12
N ASN A 7 -20.43 70.59 -3.11
CA ASN A 7 -19.83 69.87 -4.24
C ASN A 7 -18.53 69.14 -3.88
N HIS A 8 -17.75 69.66 -2.93
CA HIS A 8 -16.54 68.96 -2.44
C HIS A 8 -16.89 67.75 -1.57
N LEU A 9 -17.90 67.86 -0.70
CA LEU A 9 -18.39 66.75 0.12
C LEU A 9 -19.00 65.62 -0.73
N ARG A 10 -19.73 65.96 -1.80
CA ARG A 10 -20.24 64.95 -2.75
C ARG A 10 -19.12 64.23 -3.50
N LYS A 11 -18.11 64.96 -4.02
CA LYS A 11 -16.99 64.33 -4.74
C LYS A 11 -16.13 63.42 -3.85
N SER A 12 -15.87 63.81 -2.59
CA SER A 12 -15.15 62.95 -1.65
C SER A 12 -15.96 61.73 -1.21
N ALA A 13 -17.28 61.85 -1.02
CA ALA A 13 -18.14 60.71 -0.71
C ALA A 13 -18.23 59.71 -1.88
N THR A 14 -18.33 60.19 -3.12
CA THR A 14 -18.35 59.32 -4.31
C THR A 14 -17.02 58.59 -4.50
N PHE A 15 -15.89 59.23 -4.20
CA PHE A 15 -14.56 58.59 -4.29
C PHE A 15 -14.36 57.52 -3.21
N ILE A 16 -14.82 57.77 -1.97
CA ILE A 16 -14.74 56.79 -0.88
C ILE A 16 -15.65 55.58 -1.17
N ILE A 17 -16.87 55.80 -1.69
CA ILE A 17 -17.79 54.72 -2.05
C ILE A 17 -17.23 53.88 -3.21
N ALA A 18 -16.63 54.51 -4.23
CA ALA A 18 -16.01 53.81 -5.35
C ALA A 18 -14.81 52.96 -4.90
N THR A 19 -14.01 53.46 -3.96
CA THR A 19 -12.84 52.75 -3.43
C THR A 19 -13.25 51.57 -2.54
N LEU A 20 -14.30 51.72 -1.72
CA LEU A 20 -14.88 50.64 -0.93
C LEU A 20 -15.51 49.56 -1.83
N LEU A 21 -16.22 49.94 -2.90
CA LEU A 21 -16.78 48.98 -3.87
C LEU A 21 -15.69 48.20 -4.60
N SER A 22 -14.59 48.84 -5.03
CA SER A 22 -13.46 48.14 -5.64
C SER A 22 -12.75 47.18 -4.68
N LEU A 23 -12.58 47.58 -3.41
CA LEU A 23 -11.97 46.71 -2.40
C LEU A 23 -12.88 45.51 -2.07
N THR A 24 -14.20 45.72 -2.03
CA THR A 24 -15.18 44.66 -1.80
C THR A 24 -15.20 43.68 -2.98
N LEU A 25 -15.11 44.18 -4.22
CA LEU A 25 -15.06 43.33 -5.41
C LEU A 25 -13.76 42.48 -5.43
N LEU A 26 -12.63 43.07 -5.07
CA LEU A 26 -11.34 42.38 -4.96
C LEU A 26 -11.36 41.28 -3.89
N VAL A 27 -11.96 41.55 -2.73
CA VAL A 27 -12.12 40.54 -1.67
C VAL A 27 -13.08 39.42 -2.09
N VAL A 28 -14.17 39.74 -2.79
CA VAL A 28 -15.11 38.72 -3.30
C VAL A 28 -14.47 37.85 -4.39
N THR A 29 -13.68 38.42 -5.30
CA THR A 29 -12.93 37.63 -6.28
C THR A 29 -11.84 36.78 -5.63
N PHE A 30 -11.13 37.30 -4.61
CA PHE A 30 -10.09 36.53 -3.91
C PHE A 30 -10.69 35.41 -3.05
N ILE A 31 -11.88 35.62 -2.47
CA ILE A 31 -12.62 34.58 -1.75
C ILE A 31 -13.15 33.53 -2.73
N SER A 32 -13.67 33.89 -3.91
CA SER A 32 -14.13 32.89 -4.89
C SER A 32 -12.98 32.08 -5.50
N GLU A 33 -11.79 32.67 -5.65
CA GLU A 33 -10.60 31.99 -6.17
C GLU A 33 -9.93 31.06 -5.12
N ILE A 34 -10.14 31.34 -3.83
CA ILE A 34 -9.78 30.44 -2.71
C ILE A 34 -10.83 29.31 -2.55
N ASP A 35 -12.10 29.57 -2.85
CA ASP A 35 -13.20 28.59 -2.74
C ASP A 35 -13.19 27.57 -3.90
N GLU A 36 -12.80 27.96 -5.12
CA GLU A 36 -12.62 27.03 -6.24
C GLU A 36 -11.41 26.10 -6.08
N ARG A 37 -10.37 26.49 -5.34
CA ARG A 37 -9.21 25.61 -5.05
C ARG A 37 -9.45 24.60 -3.91
N ARG A 38 -10.52 24.76 -3.13
CA ARG A 38 -10.89 23.87 -2.00
C ARG A 38 -11.96 22.83 -2.33
N THR A 39 -12.64 22.92 -3.47
CA THR A 39 -13.85 22.15 -3.74
C THR A 39 -13.65 20.80 -4.44
N SER A 40 -12.44 20.45 -4.86
CA SER A 40 -12.15 19.10 -5.43
C SER A 40 -12.09 18.01 -4.35
N ALA A 41 -11.33 18.23 -3.27
CA ALA A 41 -11.19 17.27 -2.17
C ALA A 41 -12.49 17.09 -1.37
N SER A 42 -13.26 18.16 -1.16
CA SER A 42 -14.53 18.11 -0.43
C SER A 42 -15.68 17.49 -1.23
N ARG A 43 -15.61 17.49 -2.58
CA ARG A 43 -16.57 16.76 -3.42
C ARG A 43 -16.41 15.25 -3.28
N HIS A 44 -15.18 14.74 -3.13
CA HIS A 44 -14.94 13.33 -2.85
C HIS A 44 -15.42 12.89 -1.46
N LEU A 45 -15.29 13.76 -0.43
CA LEU A 45 -15.84 13.49 0.91
C LEU A 45 -17.38 13.52 0.96
N ASN A 46 -18.04 14.43 0.26
CA ASN A 46 -19.53 14.45 0.21
C ASN A 46 -20.10 13.36 -0.71
N LEU A 47 -19.33 12.88 -1.70
CA LEU A 47 -19.65 11.67 -2.46
C LEU A 47 -19.63 10.42 -1.55
N ARG A 48 -18.74 10.33 -0.55
CA ARG A 48 -18.71 9.21 0.40
C ARG A 48 -20.02 9.02 1.16
N GLU A 49 -20.67 10.08 1.64
CA GLU A 49 -21.95 9.94 2.36
C GLU A 49 -23.14 9.70 1.42
N GLY A 50 -23.18 10.38 0.26
CA GLY A 50 -24.23 10.18 -0.74
C GLY A 50 -24.20 8.80 -1.41
N VAL A 51 -23.02 8.23 -1.62
CA VAL A 51 -22.84 6.88 -2.18
C VAL A 51 -23.19 5.81 -1.15
N LYS A 52 -22.87 5.97 0.14
CA LYS A 52 -23.30 5.06 1.22
C LYS A 52 -24.83 4.90 1.28
N GLY A 53 -25.56 6.01 1.14
CA GLY A 53 -27.03 5.99 1.13
C GLY A 53 -27.64 5.25 -0.07
N LEU A 54 -27.08 5.44 -1.27
CA LEU A 54 -27.55 4.76 -2.49
C LEU A 54 -27.14 3.27 -2.52
N TYR A 55 -25.98 2.94 -1.94
CA TYR A 55 -25.42 1.60 -1.85
C TYR A 55 -26.31 0.66 -1.03
N SER A 56 -26.79 1.11 0.14
CA SER A 56 -27.74 0.32 0.97
C SER A 56 -29.08 0.01 0.30
N MET A 57 -29.47 0.73 -0.77
CA MET A 57 -30.72 0.52 -1.50
C MET A 57 -30.58 -0.47 -2.67
N ILE A 58 -29.36 -0.78 -3.12
CA ILE A 58 -29.09 -1.58 -4.33
C ILE A 58 -28.58 -2.99 -3.98
N PHE A 59 -27.92 -3.16 -2.82
CA PHE A 59 -27.30 -4.42 -2.42
C PHE A 59 -28.07 -5.07 -1.25
N PRO A 60 -28.54 -6.33 -1.35
CA PRO A 60 -29.17 -7.03 -0.24
C PRO A 60 -28.16 -7.27 0.90
N GLU A 61 -28.63 -7.22 2.15
CA GLU A 61 -27.82 -7.40 3.38
C GLU A 61 -26.90 -8.65 3.35
N SER A 62 -27.25 -9.69 2.60
CA SER A 62 -26.45 -10.92 2.45
C SER A 62 -25.18 -10.76 1.60
N MET A 63 -25.00 -9.65 0.87
CA MET A 63 -23.76 -9.31 0.15
C MET A 63 -22.97 -8.18 0.84
N ASN A 64 -23.47 -7.71 1.98
CA ASN A 64 -23.03 -6.52 2.67
C ASN A 64 -22.24 -6.85 3.94
N GLU A 65 -21.28 -7.77 3.84
CA GLU A 65 -20.15 -7.76 4.78
C GLU A 65 -19.22 -6.62 4.35
N GLN A 66 -19.63 -5.37 4.58
CA GLN A 66 -18.65 -4.42 5.06
C GLN A 66 -18.25 -4.98 6.41
N GLU A 67 -17.00 -5.43 6.54
CA GLU A 67 -16.39 -5.56 7.86
C GLU A 67 -16.42 -4.15 8.46
N GLU A 68 -17.51 -3.82 9.15
CA GLU A 68 -17.45 -2.94 10.30
C GLU A 68 -16.40 -3.58 11.21
N ASN A 69 -15.17 -3.09 11.10
CA ASN A 69 -14.20 -3.26 12.16
C ASN A 69 -14.80 -2.57 13.38
N ASP A 70 -15.56 -3.33 14.17
CA ASP A 70 -15.88 -3.05 15.57
C ASP A 70 -14.61 -3.24 16.43
N ASP A 71 -13.47 -2.72 15.94
CA ASP A 71 -12.24 -2.55 16.70
C ASP A 71 -12.35 -1.17 17.35
N GLY A 72 -13.11 -1.10 18.45
CA GLY A 72 -13.46 0.17 19.10
C GLY A 72 -12.28 1.12 19.29
N ASP A 73 -12.43 2.39 18.90
CA ASP A 73 -11.66 3.60 19.29
C ASP A 73 -10.11 3.51 19.44
N ILE A 74 -9.41 2.48 18.94
CA ILE A 74 -7.94 2.46 18.99
C ILE A 74 -7.41 3.39 17.89
N ALA A 75 -6.96 4.57 18.32
CA ALA A 75 -6.30 5.52 17.44
C ALA A 75 -4.94 4.96 16.95
N THR A 76 -4.86 4.60 15.68
CA THR A 76 -3.58 4.27 15.02
C THR A 76 -2.82 5.54 14.67
N TYR A 77 -1.49 5.45 14.58
CA TYR A 77 -0.66 6.58 14.18
C TYR A 77 -1.03 7.07 12.77
N GLU A 78 -1.38 6.17 11.86
CA GLU A 78 -1.92 6.53 10.54
C GLU A 78 -3.21 7.36 10.67
N SER A 79 -4.15 6.94 11.52
CA SER A 79 -5.39 7.71 11.76
C SER A 79 -5.12 9.10 12.35
N MET A 80 -4.13 9.21 13.25
CA MET A 80 -3.69 10.47 13.83
C MET A 80 -3.08 11.38 12.77
N ILE A 81 -2.17 10.87 11.93
CA ILE A 81 -1.54 11.60 10.82
C ILE A 81 -2.60 12.12 9.85
N HIS A 82 -3.51 11.26 9.40
CA HIS A 82 -4.58 11.65 8.47
C HIS A 82 -5.56 12.66 9.07
N SER A 83 -5.71 12.66 10.40
CA SER A 83 -6.52 13.62 11.14
C SER A 83 -5.75 14.86 11.61
N SER A 84 -4.48 15.01 11.20
CA SER A 84 -3.58 16.10 11.64
C SER A 84 -3.42 16.19 13.16
N ILE A 85 -3.53 15.05 13.86
CA ILE A 85 -3.27 14.92 15.30
C ILE A 85 -1.78 14.61 15.48
N PRO A 86 -1.04 15.39 16.30
CA PRO A 86 0.38 15.12 16.55
C PRO A 86 0.60 13.73 17.15
N LEU A 87 1.59 13.00 16.64
CA LEU A 87 2.01 11.73 17.23
C LEU A 87 2.56 11.92 18.66
N PRO A 88 2.49 10.88 19.52
CA PRO A 88 3.17 10.86 20.80
C PRO A 88 4.66 11.16 20.64
N LYS A 89 5.22 11.91 21.59
CA LYS A 89 6.65 12.20 21.60
C LYS A 89 7.44 10.93 21.91
N TYR A 90 8.57 10.75 21.24
CA TYR A 90 9.46 9.62 21.45
C TYR A 90 10.92 10.04 21.38
N THR A 91 11.79 9.22 21.94
CA THR A 91 13.23 9.42 22.04
C THR A 91 14.00 8.26 21.42
N LEU A 92 15.34 8.32 21.42
CA LEU A 92 16.18 7.21 21.01
C LEU A 92 15.94 5.97 21.89
N GLU A 93 15.81 6.17 23.19
CA GLU A 93 15.63 5.10 24.18
C GLU A 93 14.31 4.33 23.97
N ASP A 94 13.25 5.02 23.53
CA ASP A 94 11.96 4.40 23.20
C ASP A 94 12.05 3.44 21.99
N THR A 95 13.14 3.47 21.22
CA THR A 95 13.30 2.63 20.01
C THR A 95 13.84 1.23 20.30
N PHE A 96 14.50 1.03 21.45
CA PHE A 96 15.11 -0.25 21.80
C PHE A 96 14.07 -1.33 22.13
N PRO A 97 13.04 -1.06 22.97
CA PRO A 97 11.96 -2.03 23.20
C PRO A 97 11.23 -2.41 21.90
N THR A 98 11.07 -1.46 20.98
CA THR A 98 10.46 -1.74 19.67
C THR A 98 11.27 -2.72 18.85
N ALA A 99 12.60 -2.72 18.96
CA ALA A 99 13.43 -3.72 18.33
C ALA A 99 13.20 -5.14 18.90
N ASP A 100 12.74 -5.28 20.15
CA ASP A 100 12.39 -6.57 20.78
C ASP A 100 11.16 -7.23 20.15
N ILE A 101 10.30 -6.45 19.49
CA ILE A 101 9.11 -6.97 18.82
C ILE A 101 9.49 -7.70 17.52
N TYR A 102 10.58 -7.32 16.88
CA TYR A 102 10.99 -7.86 15.58
C TYR A 102 11.91 -9.07 15.75
N LYS A 103 11.84 -10.00 14.79
CA LYS A 103 12.79 -11.12 14.69
C LYS A 103 13.92 -10.84 13.70
N GLU A 104 13.65 -10.05 12.66
CA GLU A 104 14.60 -9.65 11.59
C GLU A 104 14.04 -8.44 10.82
N ASN A 105 14.80 -7.91 9.85
CA ASN A 105 14.38 -6.83 8.94
C ASN A 105 13.93 -5.51 9.63
N PHE A 106 14.48 -5.23 10.79
CA PHE A 106 14.30 -3.98 11.54
C PHE A 106 15.64 -3.27 11.74
N ALA A 107 15.67 -1.95 11.61
CA ALA A 107 16.84 -1.13 11.89
C ALA A 107 16.43 0.21 12.51
N ILE A 108 17.35 0.80 13.26
CA ILE A 108 17.25 2.16 13.76
C ILE A 108 18.04 3.06 12.80
N LEU A 109 17.36 3.95 12.07
CA LEU A 109 18.01 4.92 11.21
C LEU A 109 18.30 6.19 12.02
N VAL A 110 19.56 6.62 12.00
CA VAL A 110 20.03 7.80 12.73
C VAL A 110 20.61 8.80 11.74
N TYR A 111 20.14 10.04 11.78
CA TYR A 111 20.86 11.15 11.16
C TYR A 111 21.92 11.68 12.13
N ASP A 112 23.17 11.66 11.70
CA ASP A 112 24.33 12.17 12.40
C ASP A 112 24.69 13.57 11.85
N PRO A 113 24.42 14.65 12.61
CA PRO A 113 24.72 16.01 12.16
C PRO A 113 26.21 16.30 11.99
N SER A 114 27.10 15.70 12.79
CA SER A 114 28.53 16.07 12.71
C SER A 114 29.25 15.39 11.55
N ALA A 115 28.77 14.22 11.13
CA ALA A 115 29.23 13.56 9.91
C ALA A 115 28.39 13.93 8.67
N ASP A 116 27.27 14.64 8.88
CA ASP A 116 26.23 14.91 7.87
C ASP A 116 25.88 13.65 7.09
N GLU A 117 25.53 12.57 7.81
CA GLU A 117 25.22 11.28 7.22
C GLU A 117 24.06 10.59 7.94
N PHE A 118 23.37 9.70 7.23
CA PHE A 118 22.45 8.75 7.86
C PHE A 118 23.15 7.42 8.09
N ALA A 119 22.98 6.82 9.26
CA ALA A 119 23.51 5.50 9.61
C ALA A 119 22.36 4.58 10.03
N GLY A 120 22.29 3.40 9.41
CA GLY A 120 21.35 2.35 9.79
C GLY A 120 22.01 1.37 10.76
N TYR A 121 21.45 1.26 11.96
CA TYR A 121 21.90 0.34 13.01
C TYR A 121 21.00 -0.90 13.04
N TYR A 122 21.62 -2.07 12.90
CA TYR A 122 20.96 -3.37 12.95
C TYR A 122 21.25 -4.05 14.29
N ARG A 123 20.30 -4.85 14.76
CA ARG A 123 20.44 -5.56 16.02
C ARG A 123 21.28 -6.83 15.83
N ARG A 124 22.15 -7.15 16.78
CA ARG A 124 23.09 -8.29 16.69
C ARG A 124 22.44 -9.66 16.82
N ASP A 125 21.34 -9.78 17.57
CA ASP A 125 20.59 -11.04 17.73
C ASP A 125 19.65 -11.33 16.54
N HIS A 126 19.39 -10.33 15.69
CA HIS A 126 18.59 -10.52 14.48
C HIS A 126 19.43 -11.24 13.41
N PRO A 127 18.91 -12.33 12.80
CA PRO A 127 19.59 -12.96 11.69
C PRO A 127 19.65 -12.01 10.49
N TRP A 128 20.76 -12.05 9.77
CA TRP A 128 20.89 -11.36 8.50
C TRP A 128 20.51 -12.29 7.36
N THR A 129 19.29 -12.16 6.83
CA THR A 129 18.75 -13.05 5.79
C THR A 129 18.75 -12.37 4.41
N PRO A 130 18.57 -13.12 3.30
CA PRO A 130 18.44 -12.52 1.97
C PRO A 130 17.30 -11.49 1.86
N THR A 131 16.31 -11.56 2.75
CA THR A 131 15.19 -10.62 2.79
C THR A 131 15.60 -9.21 3.26
N CYS A 132 16.72 -9.08 3.99
CA CYS A 132 17.28 -7.79 4.43
C CYS A 132 17.67 -6.86 3.26
N ARG A 133 17.74 -7.37 2.02
CA ARG A 133 17.87 -6.52 0.82
C ARG A 133 16.74 -5.48 0.73
N LYS A 134 15.53 -5.82 1.15
CA LYS A 134 14.38 -4.88 1.22
C LYS A 134 14.63 -3.78 2.25
N LEU A 135 15.23 -4.11 3.39
CA LEU A 135 15.57 -3.15 4.44
C LEU A 135 16.65 -2.18 3.97
N VAL A 136 17.71 -2.72 3.36
CA VAL A 136 18.78 -1.91 2.77
C VAL A 136 18.23 -0.95 1.72
N ASN A 137 17.40 -1.43 0.78
CA ASN A 137 16.77 -0.56 -0.22
C ASN A 137 15.91 0.53 0.47
N SER A 138 15.15 0.16 1.51
CA SER A 138 14.32 1.10 2.26
C SER A 138 15.13 2.23 2.89
N ILE A 139 16.23 1.89 3.58
CA ILE A 139 17.13 2.87 4.20
C ILE A 139 17.75 3.79 3.14
N GLN A 140 18.22 3.23 2.02
CA GLN A 140 18.82 4.01 0.93
C GLN A 140 17.85 5.02 0.33
N LYS A 141 16.62 4.57 0.01
CA LYS A 141 15.60 5.46 -0.57
C LYS A 141 15.12 6.48 0.43
N LEU A 142 14.83 6.07 1.66
CA LEU A 142 14.38 6.97 2.71
C LEU A 142 15.41 8.08 2.98
N SER A 143 16.69 7.74 3.14
CA SER A 143 17.75 8.72 3.41
C SER A 143 17.86 9.77 2.29
N SER A 144 17.76 9.34 1.03
CA SER A 144 17.79 10.24 -0.13
C SER A 144 16.56 11.14 -0.19
N MET A 145 15.36 10.60 0.07
CA MET A 145 14.11 11.35 0.02
C MET A 145 13.98 12.33 1.19
N LEU A 146 14.46 11.95 2.39
CA LEU A 146 14.48 12.83 3.57
C LEU A 146 15.23 14.14 3.27
N ARG A 147 16.40 14.06 2.63
CA ARG A 147 17.16 15.24 2.23
C ARG A 147 16.48 16.05 1.13
N ALA A 148 15.84 15.37 0.17
CA ALA A 148 15.17 16.03 -0.93
C ALA A 148 13.95 16.83 -0.46
N GLU A 149 13.13 16.25 0.42
CA GLU A 149 11.89 16.86 0.92
C GLU A 149 12.11 17.85 2.06
N PHE A 150 13.09 17.58 2.92
CA PHE A 150 13.35 18.39 4.11
C PHE A 150 14.80 18.91 4.12
N PRO A 151 15.25 19.64 3.08
CA PRO A 151 16.65 20.09 2.96
C PRO A 151 17.08 21.00 4.12
N GLU A 152 16.13 21.75 4.70
CA GLU A 152 16.38 22.59 5.88
C GLU A 152 16.61 21.79 7.17
N ARG A 153 16.18 20.52 7.21
CA ARG A 153 16.31 19.65 8.40
C ARG A 153 17.66 18.91 8.45
N PHE A 154 18.39 18.85 7.35
CA PHE A 154 19.60 18.02 7.20
C PHE A 154 20.78 18.82 6.63
N GLN A 155 21.32 19.73 7.44
CA GLN A 155 22.38 20.70 7.09
C GLN A 155 23.67 20.52 7.91
N GLY A 156 24.01 19.27 8.24
CA GLY A 156 25.16 18.93 9.08
C GLY A 156 25.03 19.52 10.49
N GLU A 157 26.11 20.09 11.03
CA GLU A 157 26.19 20.60 12.41
C GLU A 157 25.15 21.67 12.78
N LYS A 158 24.44 22.26 11.80
CA LYS A 158 23.34 23.19 12.04
C LYS A 158 22.02 22.49 12.39
N SER A 159 21.96 21.19 12.22
CA SER A 159 20.80 20.35 12.45
C SER A 159 20.96 19.52 13.71
N GLU A 160 19.85 19.06 14.26
CA GLU A 160 19.85 18.10 15.35
C GLU A 160 19.82 16.68 14.80
N GLU A 161 20.23 15.71 15.62
CA GLU A 161 20.06 14.31 15.27
C GLU A 161 18.58 13.95 15.07
N LEU A 162 18.33 12.85 14.37
CA LEU A 162 16.99 12.30 14.14
C LEU A 162 17.09 10.79 14.22
N VAL A 163 16.15 10.15 14.90
CA VAL A 163 16.11 8.68 15.01
C VAL A 163 14.76 8.19 14.50
N ILE A 164 14.77 7.22 13.59
CA ILE A 164 13.57 6.62 13.00
C ILE A 164 13.71 5.09 13.04
N PRO A 165 12.85 4.38 13.79
CA PRO A 165 12.65 2.95 13.63
C PRO A 165 12.11 2.60 12.24
N ILE A 166 12.79 1.69 11.54
CA ILE A 166 12.41 1.23 10.22
C ILE A 166 12.30 -0.28 10.22
N SER A 167 11.23 -0.79 9.62
CA SER A 167 11.14 -2.19 9.23
C SER A 167 10.76 -2.32 7.76
N SER A 168 11.00 -3.51 7.19
CA SER A 168 10.61 -3.77 5.81
C SER A 168 10.34 -5.26 5.57
N GLY A 169 9.66 -5.57 4.48
CA GLY A 169 9.38 -6.94 4.07
C GLY A 169 8.10 -7.01 3.25
N ASP A 170 7.70 -8.21 2.83
CA ASP A 170 6.32 -8.37 2.32
C ASP A 170 5.30 -8.20 3.45
N TYR A 171 5.70 -8.52 4.69
CA TYR A 171 4.91 -8.42 5.90
C TYR A 171 5.85 -8.23 7.10
N PRO A 172 5.39 -7.66 8.24
CA PRO A 172 6.25 -7.42 9.40
C PRO A 172 6.78 -8.73 9.97
N GLN A 173 8.10 -8.80 10.16
CA GLN A 173 8.79 -9.98 10.69
C GLN A 173 8.89 -9.89 12.22
N LEU A 174 7.82 -10.31 12.91
CA LEU A 174 7.67 -10.16 14.35
C LEU A 174 8.03 -11.44 15.14
N LYS A 175 8.51 -11.28 16.37
CA LYS A 175 8.63 -12.34 17.40
C LYS A 175 7.25 -12.56 18.02
N GLY A 176 6.93 -13.81 18.40
CA GLY A 176 5.72 -14.14 19.18
C GLY A 176 4.40 -13.77 18.48
N SER A 177 3.84 -14.66 17.66
CA SER A 177 2.58 -14.39 16.96
C SER A 177 1.33 -14.73 17.77
N GLU A 178 1.46 -15.05 19.05
CA GLU A 178 0.34 -15.37 19.94
C GLU A 178 -0.62 -14.19 20.08
N CYS A 179 -0.11 -12.96 20.18
CA CYS A 179 -0.96 -11.76 20.30
C CYS A 179 -1.81 -11.53 19.05
N ILE A 180 -1.19 -11.60 17.87
CA ILE A 180 -1.87 -11.40 16.57
C ILE A 180 -2.89 -12.51 16.29
N ARG A 181 -2.62 -13.73 16.79
CA ARG A 181 -3.52 -14.89 16.66
C ARG A 181 -4.61 -14.93 17.73
N GLY A 182 -4.51 -14.09 18.76
CA GLY A 182 -5.47 -14.01 19.84
C GLY A 182 -6.68 -13.14 19.48
N GLU A 183 -7.79 -13.35 20.19
CA GLU A 183 -9.00 -12.52 20.09
C GLU A 183 -8.93 -11.28 21.01
N THR A 184 -7.74 -10.85 21.42
CA THR A 184 -7.60 -9.71 22.34
C THR A 184 -7.91 -8.42 21.62
N ALA A 185 -8.81 -7.62 22.20
CA ALA A 185 -9.12 -6.27 21.71
C ALA A 185 -7.99 -5.25 21.99
N LEU A 186 -6.95 -5.62 22.76
CA LEU A 186 -5.85 -4.73 23.12
C LEU A 186 -4.70 -4.79 22.08
N PRO A 187 -3.98 -3.69 21.85
CA PRO A 187 -2.73 -3.70 21.10
C PRO A 187 -1.71 -4.70 21.64
N CYS A 188 -0.85 -5.20 20.75
CA CYS A 188 0.25 -6.12 21.06
C CYS A 188 1.49 -5.42 21.64
N THR A 189 1.48 -4.09 21.69
CA THR A 189 2.55 -3.28 22.29
C THR A 189 1.99 -1.97 22.82
N ASP A 190 2.62 -1.47 23.88
CA ASP A 190 2.42 -0.12 24.42
C ASP A 190 3.54 0.85 23.97
N ASP A 191 4.42 0.40 23.06
CA ASP A 191 5.54 1.20 22.56
C ASP A 191 5.07 2.48 21.85
N VAL A 192 5.75 3.58 22.15
CA VAL A 192 5.41 4.91 21.63
C VAL A 192 6.22 5.30 20.38
N ALA A 193 7.36 4.65 20.13
CA ALA A 193 8.20 4.99 18.98
C ALA A 193 7.49 4.59 17.67
N PRO A 194 7.30 5.53 16.71
CA PRO A 194 6.70 5.19 15.43
C PRO A 194 7.62 4.29 14.62
N VAL A 195 7.08 3.24 14.00
CA VAL A 195 7.82 2.37 13.08
C VAL A 195 7.36 2.60 11.65
N LEU A 196 8.26 3.07 10.80
CA LEU A 196 8.01 3.10 9.37
C LEU A 196 8.21 1.70 8.79
N HIS A 197 7.11 1.05 8.41
CA HIS A 197 7.16 -0.27 7.79
C HIS A 197 7.04 -0.14 6.26
N PHE A 198 8.12 -0.41 5.53
CA PHE A 198 8.10 -0.47 4.07
C PHE A 198 7.66 -1.87 3.60
N GLY A 199 6.35 -2.03 3.40
CA GLY A 199 5.69 -3.31 3.16
C GLY A 199 4.22 -3.25 3.55
N SER A 200 3.56 -4.41 3.64
CA SER A 200 2.18 -4.50 4.11
C SER A 200 2.15 -4.41 5.62
N THR A 201 1.14 -3.75 6.17
CA THR A 201 0.86 -3.71 7.61
C THR A 201 -0.39 -4.52 7.96
N PHE A 202 -0.81 -4.47 9.22
CA PHE A 202 -2.02 -5.12 9.70
C PHE A 202 -3.26 -4.23 9.44
N ARG A 203 -4.37 -4.82 8.98
CA ARG A 203 -5.67 -4.12 8.95
C ARG A 203 -6.18 -3.82 10.34
N ARG A 204 -6.02 -4.77 11.27
CA ARG A 204 -6.31 -4.59 12.69
C ARG A 204 -5.19 -3.81 13.37
N PRO A 205 -5.50 -2.95 14.36
CA PRO A 205 -4.51 -2.10 15.01
C PRO A 205 -3.69 -2.85 16.07
N PHE A 206 -3.14 -4.02 15.75
CA PHE A 206 -2.28 -4.79 16.66
C PHE A 206 -1.03 -4.01 17.09
N TYR A 207 -0.48 -3.20 16.18
CA TYR A 207 0.68 -2.34 16.41
C TYR A 207 0.33 -0.93 15.96
N PRO A 208 -0.36 -0.12 16.79
CA PRO A 208 -0.89 1.17 16.39
C PRO A 208 0.20 2.19 16.04
N ASN A 209 1.43 1.98 16.51
CA ASN A 209 2.62 2.78 16.19
C ASN A 209 3.27 2.41 14.84
N MET A 210 2.80 1.38 14.15
CA MET A 210 3.30 0.97 12.83
C MET A 210 2.61 1.80 11.74
N ILE A 211 3.42 2.42 10.89
CA ILE A 211 2.95 3.27 9.78
C ILE A 211 3.33 2.59 8.47
N ALA A 212 2.36 2.35 7.58
CA ALA A 212 2.59 1.73 6.29
C ALA A 212 3.31 2.69 5.34
N GLY A 213 4.45 2.25 4.82
CA GLY A 213 5.20 2.90 3.75
C GLY A 213 5.13 2.12 2.44
N PRO A 214 5.49 2.75 1.31
CA PRO A 214 5.49 2.06 0.02
C PRO A 214 6.51 0.92 0.00
N MET A 215 6.12 -0.22 -0.59
CA MET A 215 6.97 -1.40 -0.72
C MET A 215 8.35 -1.08 -1.35
N PRO A 216 9.48 -1.63 -0.88
CA PRO A 216 10.81 -1.37 -1.42
C PRO A 216 11.08 -2.10 -2.75
N GLU A 217 10.20 -1.87 -3.72
CA GLU A 217 10.15 -2.49 -5.05
C GLU A 217 10.10 -1.42 -6.15
N ALA A 218 10.34 -1.85 -7.39
CA ALA A 218 10.51 -0.96 -8.54
C ALA A 218 9.32 -0.02 -8.82
N THR A 219 8.08 -0.49 -8.61
CA THR A 219 6.85 0.28 -8.90
C THR A 219 6.34 1.12 -7.72
N HIS A 220 7.03 1.10 -6.58
CA HIS A 220 6.55 1.67 -5.32
C HIS A 220 7.60 2.64 -4.75
N LEU A 221 8.33 2.26 -3.69
CA LEU A 221 9.31 3.14 -3.04
C LEU A 221 10.37 3.69 -4.01
N ASN A 222 10.77 2.92 -5.02
CA ASN A 222 11.71 3.40 -6.04
C ASN A 222 11.12 4.52 -6.89
N CYS A 223 9.81 4.48 -7.19
CA CYS A 223 9.10 5.55 -7.89
C CYS A 223 8.96 6.79 -7.00
N PHE A 224 8.68 6.62 -5.71
CA PHE A 224 8.66 7.72 -4.75
C PHE A 224 10.02 8.41 -4.67
N ALA A 225 11.11 7.64 -4.67
CA ALA A 225 12.46 8.19 -4.67
C ALA A 225 12.83 8.93 -5.97
N GLN A 226 12.32 8.46 -7.12
CA GLN A 226 12.48 9.18 -8.39
C GLN A 226 11.70 10.50 -8.34
N TRP A 227 10.45 10.48 -7.87
CA TRP A 227 9.61 11.67 -7.71
C TRP A 227 10.28 12.72 -6.82
N ALA A 228 10.75 12.32 -5.63
CA ALA A 228 11.44 13.22 -4.70
C ALA A 228 12.66 13.93 -5.34
N ARG A 229 13.36 13.25 -6.26
CA ARG A 229 14.57 13.76 -6.90
C ARG A 229 14.28 14.62 -8.12
N GLU A 230 13.29 14.22 -8.93
CA GLU A 230 13.12 14.71 -10.30
C GLU A 230 11.78 15.42 -10.53
N GLY A 231 10.80 15.22 -9.64
CA GLY A 231 9.42 15.68 -9.84
C GLY A 231 8.71 14.97 -11.00
N THR A 232 9.15 13.76 -11.35
CA THR A 232 8.57 12.98 -12.47
C THR A 232 8.06 11.63 -12.00
N VAL A 233 6.93 11.20 -12.59
CA VAL A 233 6.38 9.86 -12.35
C VAL A 233 7.26 8.83 -13.04
N CYS A 234 7.56 7.73 -12.33
CA CYS A 234 8.40 6.67 -12.87
C CYS A 234 7.72 5.96 -14.07
N SER A 235 8.52 5.51 -15.04
CA SER A 235 8.01 4.81 -16.24
C SER A 235 7.18 3.56 -15.93
N LYS A 236 7.42 2.94 -14.76
CA LYS A 236 6.67 1.77 -14.29
C LYS A 236 5.18 2.04 -14.03
N LEU A 237 4.81 3.29 -13.73
CA LEU A 237 3.44 3.71 -13.45
C LEU A 237 2.83 4.54 -14.58
N VAL A 238 3.65 5.08 -15.48
CA VAL A 238 3.18 5.83 -16.66
C VAL A 238 2.44 4.88 -17.63
N PRO A 239 1.34 5.35 -18.27
CA PRO A 239 0.66 4.60 -19.34
C PRO A 239 1.63 4.18 -20.45
N ARG A 240 1.44 2.98 -21.01
CA ARG A 240 2.27 2.51 -22.13
C ARG A 240 2.16 3.42 -23.37
N GLU A 241 0.99 4.01 -23.63
CA GLU A 241 0.78 5.01 -24.70
C GLU A 241 1.64 6.26 -24.56
N ASP A 242 2.05 6.57 -23.33
CA ASP A 242 2.94 7.69 -22.97
C ASP A 242 4.40 7.23 -22.78
N GLY A 243 4.75 6.01 -23.22
CA GLY A 243 6.10 5.44 -23.13
C GLY A 243 6.42 4.74 -21.81
N GLY A 244 5.41 4.46 -20.97
CA GLY A 244 5.55 3.72 -19.71
C GLY A 244 5.25 2.22 -19.81
N GLU A 245 4.82 1.63 -18.70
CA GLU A 245 4.59 0.17 -18.57
C GLU A 245 3.21 -0.23 -18.03
N MET A 246 2.35 0.73 -17.70
CA MET A 246 0.98 0.46 -17.26
C MET A 246 0.06 0.23 -18.45
N ASN A 247 -0.68 -0.88 -18.44
CA ASN A 247 -1.60 -1.23 -19.51
C ASN A 247 -3.02 -0.82 -19.15
N PHE A 248 -3.58 0.12 -19.91
CA PHE A 248 -4.97 0.56 -19.78
C PHE A 248 -5.88 -0.01 -20.89
N GLY A 249 -5.33 -0.85 -21.78
CA GLY A 249 -6.05 -1.47 -22.89
C GLY A 249 -6.22 -0.60 -24.13
N THR A 250 -5.96 0.71 -24.04
CA THR A 250 -6.15 1.68 -25.13
C THR A 250 -5.31 1.37 -26.37
N GLU A 251 -4.03 1.02 -26.20
CA GLU A 251 -3.14 0.74 -27.33
C GLU A 251 -3.41 -0.62 -27.98
N ASP A 252 -4.01 -1.53 -27.20
CA ASP A 252 -4.41 -2.85 -27.66
C ASP A 252 -5.86 -2.80 -28.24
N GLY A 253 -6.51 -1.63 -28.26
CA GLY A 253 -7.87 -1.42 -28.78
C GLY A 253 -8.96 -2.14 -27.98
N LEU A 254 -8.72 -2.36 -26.69
CA LEU A 254 -9.59 -3.16 -25.83
C LEU A 254 -10.71 -2.31 -25.22
N GLU A 255 -11.93 -2.78 -25.41
CA GLU A 255 -13.14 -2.22 -24.79
C GLU A 255 -13.76 -3.26 -23.85
N PHE A 256 -14.31 -2.80 -22.71
CA PHE A 256 -14.83 -3.69 -21.66
C PHE A 256 -15.81 -4.74 -22.19
N ASP A 257 -16.66 -4.38 -23.15
CA ASP A 257 -17.71 -5.26 -23.66
C ASP A 257 -17.13 -6.44 -24.47
N ASP A 258 -15.99 -6.22 -25.13
CA ASP A 258 -15.31 -7.17 -26.01
C ASP A 258 -14.30 -8.08 -25.28
N LEU A 259 -14.06 -7.84 -23.99
CA LEU A 259 -13.16 -8.65 -23.17
C LEU A 259 -13.68 -10.08 -22.98
N ILE A 260 -12.75 -11.04 -22.86
CA ILE A 260 -13.04 -12.46 -22.59
C ILE A 260 -13.79 -12.58 -21.26
N PRO A 261 -15.02 -13.11 -21.21
CA PRO A 261 -15.88 -13.11 -20.02
C PRO A 261 -15.48 -14.20 -19.00
N GLN A 262 -14.21 -14.24 -18.60
CA GLN A 262 -13.64 -15.21 -17.67
C GLN A 262 -12.81 -14.48 -16.61
N LEU A 263 -12.84 -14.99 -15.37
CA LEU A 263 -11.96 -14.57 -14.28
C LEU A 263 -10.58 -15.19 -14.46
N VAL A 264 -9.54 -14.36 -14.52
CA VAL A 264 -8.16 -14.83 -14.67
C VAL A 264 -7.27 -14.45 -13.50
N TRP A 265 -6.37 -15.37 -13.13
CA TRP A 265 -5.20 -15.08 -12.32
C TRP A 265 -4.03 -15.97 -12.71
N ARG A 266 -2.84 -15.37 -12.71
CA ARG A 266 -1.55 -16.05 -12.83
C ARG A 266 -0.66 -15.55 -11.72
N GLY A 267 -0.11 -16.48 -10.94
CA GLY A 267 0.84 -16.14 -9.89
C GLY A 267 1.72 -17.30 -9.49
N THR A 268 2.43 -17.12 -8.39
CA THR A 268 3.39 -18.11 -7.87
C THR A 268 2.76 -18.95 -6.77
N ASP A 269 3.04 -20.25 -6.70
CA ASP A 269 2.71 -21.01 -5.48
C ASP A 269 3.66 -20.58 -4.36
N PHE A 270 3.09 -19.94 -3.35
CA PHE A 270 3.82 -19.23 -2.30
C PHE A 270 3.00 -19.20 -1.02
N SER A 271 3.69 -19.05 0.12
CA SER A 271 3.04 -19.01 1.43
C SER A 271 2.06 -17.85 1.56
N TYR A 272 1.14 -17.97 2.54
CA TYR A 272 0.11 -16.98 2.83
C TYR A 272 0.16 -16.60 4.31
N LEU A 273 0.47 -15.33 4.61
CA LEU A 273 0.43 -14.71 5.94
C LEU A 273 0.76 -15.67 7.11
N HIS A 274 1.88 -16.40 7.01
CA HIS A 274 2.17 -17.58 7.83
C HIS A 274 2.27 -17.28 9.35
N THR A 275 2.53 -16.02 9.71
CA THR A 275 2.50 -15.52 11.09
C THR A 275 1.08 -15.61 11.70
N MET A 276 0.06 -15.32 10.90
CA MET A 276 -1.35 -15.37 11.28
C MET A 276 -1.95 -16.76 11.09
N TYR A 277 -1.59 -17.42 9.98
CA TYR A 277 -2.18 -18.69 9.56
C TYR A 277 -1.15 -19.80 9.45
N PRO A 278 -0.53 -20.25 10.57
CA PRO A 278 0.54 -21.24 10.53
C PRO A 278 0.09 -22.64 10.09
N THR A 279 -1.22 -22.89 10.08
CA THR A 279 -1.81 -24.17 9.67
C THR A 279 -2.24 -24.20 8.21
N MET A 280 -2.23 -23.07 7.50
CA MET A 280 -2.57 -23.06 6.07
C MET A 280 -1.38 -23.52 5.23
N HIS A 281 -1.62 -24.39 4.26
CA HIS A 281 -0.57 -24.99 3.44
C HIS A 281 -1.01 -25.24 1.99
N SER A 282 -0.03 -25.42 1.10
CA SER A 282 -0.26 -26.03 -0.22
C SER A 282 -0.60 -27.52 -0.04
N PRO A 283 -1.48 -28.12 -0.85
CA PRO A 283 -1.85 -29.51 -0.73
C PRO A 283 -0.67 -30.43 -1.06
N PHE A 284 -0.58 -31.55 -0.34
CA PHE A 284 0.34 -32.62 -0.73
C PHE A 284 -0.27 -33.38 -1.90
N PHE A 285 0.52 -33.60 -2.95
CA PHE A 285 0.08 -34.42 -4.06
C PHE A 285 -0.08 -35.87 -3.61
N ASP A 286 -1.24 -36.44 -3.91
CA ASP A 286 -1.55 -37.86 -3.85
C ASP A 286 -2.14 -38.27 -5.21
N LYS A 287 -1.76 -39.45 -5.71
CA LYS A 287 -2.32 -40.02 -6.95
C LYS A 287 -3.82 -40.35 -6.83
N HIS A 288 -4.34 -40.39 -5.62
CA HIS A 288 -5.76 -40.53 -5.31
C HIS A 288 -6.41 -39.19 -4.92
N ALA A 289 -5.66 -38.08 -4.96
CA ALA A 289 -6.27 -36.77 -4.81
C ALA A 289 -7.21 -36.52 -5.99
N ASP A 290 -8.29 -35.80 -5.74
CA ASP A 290 -9.19 -35.23 -6.73
C ASP A 290 -9.76 -33.92 -6.15
N ALA A 291 -10.66 -33.27 -6.89
CA ALA A 291 -11.27 -32.03 -6.44
C ALA A 291 -12.06 -32.20 -5.13
N ASP A 292 -12.66 -33.38 -4.88
CA ASP A 292 -13.41 -33.67 -3.66
C ASP A 292 -12.46 -33.75 -2.45
N VAL A 293 -11.29 -34.38 -2.61
CA VAL A 293 -10.24 -34.45 -1.58
C VAL A 293 -9.74 -33.05 -1.24
N LEU A 294 -9.42 -32.23 -2.24
CA LEU A 294 -9.00 -30.84 -2.01
C LEU A 294 -10.11 -30.01 -1.34
N ARG A 295 -11.37 -30.19 -1.74
CA ARG A 295 -12.53 -29.54 -1.08
C ARG A 295 -12.68 -29.97 0.38
N SER A 296 -12.41 -31.23 0.71
CA SER A 296 -12.45 -31.69 2.11
C SER A 296 -11.41 -30.99 3.01
N GLN A 297 -10.35 -30.45 2.41
CA GLN A 297 -9.26 -29.73 3.08
C GLN A 297 -9.35 -28.20 2.91
N TYR A 298 -10.41 -27.68 2.29
CA TYR A 298 -10.49 -26.29 1.83
C TYR A 298 -10.09 -25.25 2.89
N SER A 299 -10.49 -25.45 4.15
CA SER A 299 -10.16 -24.54 5.26
C SER A 299 -8.66 -24.46 5.61
N TYR A 300 -7.88 -25.49 5.26
CA TYR A 300 -6.43 -25.56 5.48
C TYR A 300 -5.62 -25.21 4.23
N LEU A 301 -6.27 -25.07 3.07
CA LEU A 301 -5.58 -24.64 1.86
C LEU A 301 -5.23 -23.16 1.94
N ILE A 302 -4.04 -22.79 1.47
CA ILE A 302 -3.75 -21.38 1.20
C ILE A 302 -4.71 -20.84 0.12
N PRO A 303 -5.04 -19.54 0.12
CA PRO A 303 -6.03 -18.95 -0.80
C PRO A 303 -5.77 -19.22 -2.28
N ARG A 304 -4.50 -19.29 -2.70
CA ARG A 304 -4.15 -19.57 -4.10
C ARG A 304 -4.58 -20.98 -4.54
N TRP A 305 -4.43 -21.97 -3.66
CA TRP A 305 -4.92 -23.34 -3.91
C TRP A 305 -6.44 -23.45 -3.79
N LYS A 306 -7.10 -22.65 -2.93
CA LYS A 306 -8.57 -22.52 -2.96
C LYS A 306 -9.06 -22.04 -4.34
N GLY A 307 -8.34 -21.10 -4.95
CA GLY A 307 -8.60 -20.64 -6.32
C GLY A 307 -8.43 -21.73 -7.39
N VAL A 308 -7.44 -22.62 -7.24
CA VAL A 308 -7.27 -23.80 -8.12
C VAL A 308 -8.46 -24.74 -7.99
N VAL A 309 -8.97 -24.99 -6.79
CA VAL A 309 -10.19 -25.80 -6.58
C VAL A 309 -11.38 -25.18 -7.30
N LEU A 310 -11.59 -23.86 -7.18
CA LEU A 310 -12.65 -23.15 -7.89
C LEU A 310 -12.49 -23.22 -9.42
N THR A 311 -11.26 -23.27 -9.92
CA THR A 311 -10.97 -23.47 -11.35
C THR A 311 -11.33 -24.88 -11.79
N ALA A 312 -11.00 -25.90 -10.98
CA ALA A 312 -11.37 -27.29 -11.27
C ALA A 312 -12.89 -27.46 -11.37
N ASP A 313 -13.63 -26.88 -10.42
CA ASP A 313 -15.09 -26.90 -10.41
C ASP A 313 -15.66 -26.16 -11.65
N SER A 314 -15.10 -24.98 -11.97
CA SER A 314 -15.51 -24.21 -13.14
C SER A 314 -15.23 -24.92 -14.47
N GLU A 315 -14.12 -25.65 -14.59
CA GLU A 315 -13.81 -26.45 -15.79
C GLU A 315 -14.69 -27.70 -15.90
N ALA A 316 -15.07 -28.31 -14.77
CA ALA A 316 -16.03 -29.41 -14.77
C ALA A 316 -17.42 -28.96 -15.24
N GLU A 317 -17.94 -27.84 -14.72
CA GLU A 317 -19.21 -27.24 -15.15
C GLU A 317 -19.19 -26.88 -16.64
N ALA A 318 -18.07 -26.37 -17.14
CA ALA A 318 -17.85 -26.06 -18.57
C ALA A 318 -17.87 -27.32 -19.45
N ARG A 319 -17.28 -28.44 -19.00
CA ARG A 319 -17.30 -29.70 -19.74
C ARG A 319 -18.73 -30.26 -19.90
N GLU A 320 -19.59 -30.05 -18.92
CA GLU A 320 -20.98 -30.49 -18.96
C GLU A 320 -21.88 -29.58 -19.81
N SER A 321 -21.70 -28.26 -19.69
CA SER A 321 -22.53 -27.26 -20.39
C SER A 321 -22.07 -26.98 -21.84
N GLY A 322 -20.78 -27.19 -22.14
CA GLY A 322 -20.15 -26.74 -23.38
C GLY A 322 -19.81 -25.24 -23.41
N GLU A 323 -20.02 -24.53 -22.30
CA GLU A 323 -19.67 -23.11 -22.16
C GLU A 323 -18.19 -22.92 -21.77
N MET A 324 -17.70 -21.67 -21.82
CA MET A 324 -16.37 -21.34 -21.31
C MET A 324 -16.35 -21.44 -19.78
N PRO A 325 -15.28 -21.99 -19.15
CA PRO A 325 -15.17 -21.94 -17.71
C PRO A 325 -15.16 -20.50 -17.21
N LEU A 326 -15.97 -20.20 -16.20
CA LEU A 326 -16.06 -18.89 -15.58
C LEU A 326 -14.75 -18.47 -14.88
N MET A 327 -13.99 -19.41 -14.33
CA MET A 327 -12.78 -19.13 -13.56
C MET A 327 -11.55 -19.86 -14.10
N ASN A 328 -10.42 -19.15 -14.14
CA ASN A 328 -9.12 -19.63 -14.59
C ASN A 328 -8.01 -19.05 -13.69
N ILE A 329 -7.91 -19.61 -12.49
CA ILE A 329 -6.97 -19.24 -11.44
C ILE A 329 -5.91 -20.35 -11.37
N LYS A 330 -4.73 -20.08 -11.93
CA LYS A 330 -3.67 -21.08 -12.07
C LYS A 330 -2.31 -20.51 -11.71
N PHE A 331 -1.39 -21.38 -11.31
CA PHE A 331 -0.03 -20.97 -11.05
C PHE A 331 0.76 -20.89 -12.35
N ALA A 332 1.41 -19.76 -12.61
CA ALA A 332 2.34 -19.61 -13.74
C ALA A 332 3.78 -19.99 -13.37
N GLY A 333 4.10 -20.00 -12.06
CA GLY A 333 5.41 -20.44 -11.58
C GLY A 333 5.39 -20.88 -10.11
N PHE A 334 6.51 -21.42 -9.65
CA PHE A 334 6.76 -21.81 -8.27
C PHE A 334 8.24 -21.65 -7.94
N MET A 335 8.59 -21.62 -6.66
CA MET A 335 9.98 -21.56 -6.25
C MET A 335 10.57 -22.97 -6.18
N HIS A 336 11.56 -23.26 -7.02
CA HIS A 336 12.33 -24.51 -7.01
C HIS A 336 13.81 -24.18 -6.82
N GLU A 337 14.44 -24.73 -5.78
CA GLU A 337 15.85 -24.47 -5.43
C GLU A 337 16.22 -22.96 -5.41
N GLY A 338 15.32 -22.13 -4.89
CA GLY A 338 15.52 -20.68 -4.78
C GLY A 338 15.35 -19.90 -6.09
N LYS A 339 14.90 -20.54 -7.18
CA LYS A 339 14.60 -19.89 -8.46
C LYS A 339 13.12 -19.98 -8.79
N LEU A 340 12.61 -18.93 -9.43
CA LEU A 340 11.27 -18.95 -10.01
C LEU A 340 11.28 -19.84 -11.25
N THR A 341 10.50 -20.92 -11.21
CA THR A 341 10.41 -21.94 -12.25
C THR A 341 8.97 -21.98 -12.80
N PRO A 342 8.77 -22.08 -14.13
CA PRO A 342 7.43 -22.24 -14.71
C PRO A 342 6.75 -23.52 -14.21
N THR A 343 5.42 -23.48 -14.03
CA THR A 343 4.64 -24.67 -13.67
C THR A 343 4.39 -25.58 -14.88
N LEU A 344 4.07 -25.00 -16.04
CA LEU A 344 4.00 -25.76 -17.29
C LEU A 344 5.37 -26.33 -17.65
N GLY A 345 5.42 -27.62 -17.99
CA GLY A 345 6.68 -28.32 -18.26
C GLY A 345 7.39 -28.82 -17.00
N SER A 346 6.84 -28.59 -15.80
CA SER A 346 7.44 -29.06 -14.53
C SER A 346 6.76 -30.33 -14.04
N TYR A 347 7.57 -31.29 -13.60
CA TYR A 347 7.09 -32.56 -13.07
C TYR A 347 6.16 -32.36 -11.85
N GLU A 348 6.47 -31.41 -10.98
CA GLU A 348 5.73 -31.12 -9.75
C GLU A 348 4.28 -30.69 -10.00
N TYR A 349 4.04 -29.98 -11.12
CA TYR A 349 2.74 -29.44 -11.48
C TYR A 349 2.00 -30.28 -12.51
N GLU A 350 2.69 -30.89 -13.47
CA GLU A 350 2.06 -31.71 -14.52
C GLU A 350 1.29 -32.89 -13.96
N ARG A 351 1.79 -33.52 -12.88
CA ARG A 351 1.13 -34.63 -12.21
C ARG A 351 -0.26 -34.30 -11.65
N TRP A 352 -0.59 -33.03 -11.40
CA TRP A 352 -1.94 -32.64 -10.98
C TRP A 352 -2.97 -32.79 -12.12
N ASN A 353 -2.53 -32.74 -13.38
CA ASN A 353 -3.41 -33.00 -14.51
C ASN A 353 -3.85 -34.47 -14.58
N ASP A 354 -3.05 -35.42 -14.07
CA ASP A 354 -3.40 -36.84 -14.03
C ASP A 354 -4.60 -37.14 -13.10
N VAL A 355 -4.95 -36.18 -12.25
CA VAL A 355 -6.08 -36.23 -11.32
C VAL A 355 -7.10 -35.12 -11.56
N ASP A 356 -7.13 -34.56 -12.78
CA ASP A 356 -8.06 -33.51 -13.22
C ASP A 356 -8.02 -32.22 -12.37
N ILE A 357 -6.87 -31.90 -11.76
CA ILE A 357 -6.65 -30.64 -11.04
C ILE A 357 -5.80 -29.69 -11.89
N PRO A 358 -6.37 -28.60 -12.44
CA PRO A 358 -5.70 -27.72 -13.38
C PRO A 358 -4.83 -26.67 -12.67
N ALA A 359 -3.89 -27.10 -11.84
CA ALA A 359 -3.03 -26.21 -11.04
C ALA A 359 -2.00 -25.44 -11.90
N ALA A 360 -1.52 -26.06 -12.98
CA ALA A 360 -0.51 -25.48 -13.87
C ALA A 360 -1.15 -24.53 -14.90
N GLY A 361 -0.62 -23.32 -15.02
CA GLY A 361 -1.05 -22.31 -15.98
C GLY A 361 0.11 -21.69 -16.73
N GLU A 362 -0.16 -21.14 -17.89
CA GLU A 362 0.81 -20.43 -18.72
C GLU A 362 1.24 -19.10 -18.11
N SER A 363 2.47 -18.69 -18.42
CA SER A 363 2.89 -17.31 -18.18
C SER A 363 2.14 -16.40 -19.15
N MET A 364 1.63 -15.28 -18.64
CA MET A 364 0.86 -14.31 -19.42
C MET A 364 1.51 -12.93 -19.31
N SER A 365 1.62 -12.24 -20.44
CA SER A 365 2.03 -10.84 -20.44
C SER A 365 0.92 -9.94 -19.87
N LYS A 366 1.25 -8.68 -19.57
CA LYS A 366 0.24 -7.67 -19.19
C LYS A 366 -0.82 -7.46 -20.28
N SER A 367 -0.45 -7.59 -21.55
CA SER A 367 -1.39 -7.51 -22.68
C SER A 367 -2.28 -8.75 -22.77
N ASP A 368 -1.73 -9.94 -22.54
CA ASP A 368 -2.54 -11.16 -22.52
C ASP A 368 -3.56 -11.14 -21.38
N LEU A 369 -3.13 -10.71 -20.19
CA LEU A 369 -4.04 -10.57 -19.05
C LEU A 369 -5.12 -9.52 -19.32
N ALA A 370 -4.78 -8.37 -19.91
CA ALA A 370 -5.73 -7.28 -20.15
C ALA A 370 -6.91 -7.66 -21.07
N GLN A 371 -6.83 -8.76 -21.82
CA GLN A 371 -7.93 -9.27 -22.64
C GLN A 371 -9.08 -9.88 -21.82
N TYR A 372 -8.91 -10.10 -20.52
CA TYR A 372 -9.90 -10.74 -19.66
C TYR A 372 -10.77 -9.71 -18.94
N LYS A 373 -12.08 -9.98 -18.91
CA LYS A 373 -13.09 -9.10 -18.33
C LYS A 373 -13.01 -9.03 -16.81
N TYR A 374 -12.53 -10.09 -16.18
CA TYR A 374 -12.47 -10.20 -14.73
C TYR A 374 -11.07 -10.62 -14.29
N HIS A 375 -10.55 -9.92 -13.29
CA HIS A 375 -9.26 -10.21 -12.68
C HIS A 375 -9.46 -10.48 -11.20
N ILE A 376 -8.67 -11.38 -10.61
CA ILE A 376 -8.55 -11.48 -9.15
C ILE A 376 -7.10 -11.27 -8.74
N ASP A 377 -6.82 -10.57 -7.65
CA ASP A 377 -5.48 -10.57 -7.03
C ASP A 377 -5.49 -11.39 -5.76
N ILE A 378 -4.94 -12.61 -5.79
CA ILE A 378 -5.00 -13.54 -4.65
C ILE A 378 -3.80 -13.36 -3.73
N GLY A 379 -4.10 -13.30 -2.43
CA GLY A 379 -3.13 -13.07 -1.37
C GLY A 379 -2.01 -14.11 -1.30
N GLY A 380 -0.85 -13.69 -0.80
CA GLY A 380 0.34 -14.48 -0.50
C GLY A 380 1.03 -13.98 0.77
N GLY A 381 2.36 -13.96 0.78
CA GLY A 381 3.16 -13.73 2.00
C GLY A 381 2.95 -12.36 2.68
N GLY A 382 2.53 -11.34 1.93
CA GLY A 382 2.17 -10.00 2.41
C GLY A 382 0.71 -9.62 2.23
N GLY A 383 -0.17 -10.60 1.98
CA GLY A 383 -1.51 -10.31 1.43
C GLY A 383 -1.47 -10.20 -0.08
N THR A 384 -2.29 -9.35 -0.68
CA THR A 384 -2.30 -9.14 -2.15
C THR A 384 -1.01 -8.50 -2.65
N THR A 385 -0.76 -8.56 -3.97
CA THR A 385 0.46 -8.00 -4.53
C THR A 385 0.26 -6.51 -4.82
N TRP A 386 1.08 -5.63 -4.25
CA TRP A 386 1.01 -4.18 -4.51
C TRP A 386 1.06 -3.87 -6.01
N THR A 387 2.06 -4.41 -6.70
CA THR A 387 2.28 -4.22 -8.14
C THR A 387 1.15 -4.84 -8.96
N GLY A 388 0.67 -6.03 -8.58
CA GLY A 388 -0.40 -6.70 -9.30
C GLY A 388 -1.75 -6.05 -9.07
N THR A 389 -2.01 -5.45 -7.90
CA THR A 389 -3.25 -4.74 -7.59
C THR A 389 -3.35 -3.47 -8.44
N ILE A 390 -2.32 -2.60 -8.46
CA ILE A 390 -2.38 -1.37 -9.27
C ILE A 390 -2.45 -1.68 -10.77
N GLN A 391 -1.76 -2.73 -11.24
CA GLN A 391 -1.81 -3.15 -12.64
C GLN A 391 -3.20 -3.69 -13.04
N LYS A 392 -3.84 -4.49 -12.18
CA LYS A 392 -5.19 -5.01 -12.44
C LYS A 392 -6.27 -3.93 -12.31
N LEU A 393 -6.05 -2.91 -11.47
CA LEU A 393 -6.92 -1.73 -11.43
C LEU A 393 -6.83 -0.91 -12.72
N ALA A 394 -5.63 -0.77 -13.29
CA ALA A 394 -5.44 -0.03 -14.53
C ALA A 394 -6.00 -0.73 -15.78
N ALA A 395 -5.95 -2.06 -15.80
CA ALA A 395 -6.48 -2.87 -16.90
C ALA A 395 -7.95 -2.55 -17.19
N PRO A 396 -8.43 -2.77 -18.43
CA PRO A 396 -9.81 -2.47 -18.79
C PRO A 396 -10.83 -3.37 -18.08
N GLY A 397 -10.42 -4.55 -17.61
CA GLY A 397 -11.27 -5.49 -16.88
C GLY A 397 -11.56 -5.09 -15.42
N LEU A 398 -12.51 -5.78 -14.81
CA LEU A 398 -12.94 -5.57 -13.43
C LEU A 398 -12.08 -6.35 -12.43
N LEU A 399 -11.53 -5.65 -11.44
CA LEU A 399 -10.81 -6.28 -10.32
C LEU A 399 -11.75 -6.81 -9.24
N PHE A 400 -11.61 -8.10 -8.93
CA PHE A 400 -12.04 -8.75 -7.70
C PHE A 400 -10.85 -8.76 -6.73
N HIS A 401 -10.91 -7.94 -5.68
CA HIS A 401 -9.80 -7.80 -4.75
C HIS A 401 -9.98 -8.74 -3.55
N HIS A 402 -9.02 -9.65 -3.34
CA HIS A 402 -9.00 -10.54 -2.19
C HIS A 402 -8.67 -9.76 -0.92
N VAL A 403 -9.66 -9.60 -0.05
CA VAL A 403 -9.50 -8.88 1.21
C VAL A 403 -8.78 -9.80 2.21
N THR A 404 -7.59 -9.40 2.61
CA THR A 404 -6.74 -10.12 3.57
C THR A 404 -6.54 -9.31 4.84
N PRO A 405 -6.11 -9.91 5.97
CA PRO A 405 -5.73 -9.17 7.16
C PRO A 405 -4.55 -8.21 6.98
N ALA A 406 -3.86 -8.25 5.85
CA ALA A 406 -2.82 -7.31 5.48
C ALA A 406 -3.38 -6.08 4.73
N ARG A 407 -2.74 -4.93 4.93
CA ARG A 407 -3.07 -3.64 4.29
C ARG A 407 -1.83 -3.03 3.62
N ASP A 408 -2.06 -2.42 2.47
CA ASP A 408 -1.06 -1.65 1.73
C ASP A 408 -1.38 -0.16 1.73
N TYR A 409 -0.36 0.68 1.54
CA TYR A 409 -0.52 2.13 1.41
C TYR A 409 -1.51 2.54 0.28
N ILE A 410 -1.62 1.73 -0.79
CA ILE A 410 -2.54 1.98 -1.91
C ILE A 410 -4.00 1.85 -1.48
N PHE A 411 -4.28 1.11 -0.40
CA PHE A 411 -5.66 0.85 0.05
C PHE A 411 -6.34 2.09 0.64
N ASP A 412 -5.60 3.17 0.87
CA ASP A 412 -6.14 4.47 1.26
C ASP A 412 -6.86 5.18 0.09
N PHE A 413 -6.55 4.81 -1.15
CA PHE A 413 -7.03 5.46 -2.36
C PHE A 413 -8.16 4.68 -3.05
N ILE A 414 -8.26 3.37 -2.81
CA ILE A 414 -9.26 2.50 -3.45
C ILE A 414 -10.41 2.21 -2.50
N GLU A 415 -11.60 2.01 -3.06
CA GLU A 415 -12.84 1.85 -2.29
C GLU A 415 -13.62 0.66 -2.86
N PRO A 416 -14.12 -0.24 -1.98
CA PRO A 416 -14.90 -1.40 -2.40
C PRO A 416 -16.18 -0.94 -3.09
N TRP A 417 -16.57 -1.66 -4.16
CA TRP A 417 -17.71 -1.39 -5.03
C TRP A 417 -17.72 -0.04 -5.76
N VAL A 418 -16.65 0.74 -5.62
CA VAL A 418 -16.36 1.91 -6.46
C VAL A 418 -15.25 1.58 -7.43
N HIS A 419 -14.15 1.02 -6.95
CA HIS A 419 -12.95 0.76 -7.75
C HIS A 419 -12.71 -0.75 -8.01
N TYR A 420 -13.30 -1.62 -7.19
CA TYR A 420 -13.13 -3.08 -7.28
C TYR A 420 -14.30 -3.80 -6.58
N ILE A 421 -14.48 -5.10 -6.81
CA ILE A 421 -15.38 -5.96 -6.02
C ILE A 421 -14.56 -6.63 -4.91
N PRO A 422 -14.83 -6.40 -3.61
CA PRO A 422 -14.12 -7.10 -2.54
C PRO A 422 -14.47 -8.59 -2.56
N VAL A 423 -13.54 -9.48 -2.21
CA VAL A 423 -13.75 -10.94 -2.08
C VAL A 423 -13.22 -11.38 -0.72
N ARG A 424 -13.95 -12.25 -0.02
CA ARG A 424 -13.54 -12.74 1.31
C ARG A 424 -12.20 -13.47 1.25
N GLU A 425 -11.51 -13.48 2.38
CA GLU A 425 -10.22 -14.15 2.54
C GLU A 425 -10.27 -15.66 2.24
N ASP A 426 -11.43 -16.28 2.46
CA ASP A 426 -11.66 -17.70 2.21
C ASP A 426 -12.14 -18.01 0.78
N LEU A 427 -12.32 -16.99 -0.07
CA LEU A 427 -12.85 -17.07 -1.44
C LEU A 427 -14.25 -17.69 -1.59
N ARG A 428 -14.98 -17.94 -0.49
CA ARG A 428 -16.27 -18.64 -0.53
C ARG A 428 -17.37 -17.85 -1.22
N ASP A 429 -17.25 -16.53 -1.27
CA ASP A 429 -18.19 -15.62 -1.91
C ASP A 429 -17.84 -15.32 -3.38
N LEU A 430 -16.68 -15.77 -3.88
CA LEU A 430 -16.18 -15.43 -5.21
C LEU A 430 -17.17 -15.82 -6.32
N LYS A 431 -17.73 -17.04 -6.27
CA LYS A 431 -18.70 -17.50 -7.28
C LYS A 431 -19.95 -16.61 -7.33
N SER A 432 -20.55 -16.31 -6.18
CA SER A 432 -21.72 -15.43 -6.10
C SER A 432 -21.44 -14.00 -6.58
N LYS A 433 -20.22 -13.49 -6.34
CA LYS A 433 -19.81 -12.15 -6.79
C LYS A 433 -19.53 -12.10 -8.30
N MET A 434 -19.02 -13.20 -8.87
CA MET A 434 -18.91 -13.36 -10.31
C MET A 434 -20.30 -13.40 -10.98
N GLU A 435 -21.23 -14.19 -10.44
CA GLU A 435 -22.62 -14.24 -10.91
C GLU A 435 -23.29 -12.87 -10.83
N TRP A 436 -23.04 -12.09 -9.77
CA TRP A 436 -23.50 -10.71 -9.68
C TRP A 436 -22.95 -9.84 -10.83
N ALA A 437 -21.65 -9.92 -11.12
CA ALA A 437 -21.04 -9.08 -12.16
C ALA A 437 -21.57 -9.40 -13.56
N ILE A 438 -21.82 -10.69 -13.84
CA ILE A 438 -22.43 -11.16 -15.10
C ILE A 438 -23.86 -10.63 -15.24
N ASN A 439 -24.64 -10.67 -14.16
CA ASN A 439 -26.04 -10.23 -14.17
C ASN A 439 -26.21 -8.70 -14.07
N ASN A 440 -25.14 -7.96 -13.81
CA ASN A 440 -25.13 -6.50 -13.68
C ASN A 440 -24.00 -5.87 -14.53
N PRO A 441 -23.99 -6.08 -15.86
CA PRO A 441 -22.86 -5.74 -16.71
C PRO A 441 -22.55 -4.23 -16.74
N GLU A 442 -23.58 -3.37 -16.70
CA GLU A 442 -23.38 -1.91 -16.67
C GLU A 442 -22.71 -1.44 -15.37
N GLN A 443 -23.10 -2.01 -14.24
CA GLN A 443 -22.50 -1.73 -12.94
C GLN A 443 -21.07 -2.28 -12.87
N ALA A 444 -20.85 -3.49 -13.35
CA ALA A 444 -19.52 -4.10 -13.46
C ALA A 444 -18.57 -3.23 -14.31
N LYS A 445 -19.03 -2.80 -15.49
CA LYS A 445 -18.31 -1.89 -16.39
C LYS A 445 -18.01 -0.55 -15.73
N LYS A 446 -18.96 0.00 -14.98
CA LYS A 446 -18.76 1.24 -14.23
C LYS A 446 -17.66 1.11 -13.18
N ILE A 447 -17.66 0.03 -12.39
CA ILE A 447 -16.64 -0.22 -11.36
C ILE A 447 -15.25 -0.39 -12.01
N ALA A 448 -15.16 -1.19 -13.08
CA ALA A 448 -13.92 -1.38 -13.83
C ALA A 448 -13.35 -0.05 -14.34
N ARG A 449 -14.20 0.76 -15.00
CA ARG A 449 -13.83 2.09 -15.48
C ARG A 449 -13.36 3.01 -14.35
N GLN A 450 -14.05 3.03 -13.22
CA GLN A 450 -13.68 3.86 -12.08
C GLN A 450 -12.32 3.45 -11.48
N GLY A 451 -12.06 2.14 -11.36
CA GLY A 451 -10.75 1.62 -10.96
C GLY A 451 -9.63 2.05 -11.91
N SER A 452 -9.87 1.92 -13.22
CA SER A 452 -8.91 2.29 -14.27
C SER A 452 -8.67 3.81 -14.32
N GLU A 453 -9.71 4.62 -14.17
CA GLU A 453 -9.61 6.08 -14.07
C GLU A 453 -8.78 6.53 -12.86
N LEU A 454 -8.99 5.90 -11.70
CA LEU A 454 -8.16 6.18 -10.51
C LEU A 454 -6.70 5.80 -10.75
N ALA A 455 -6.42 4.61 -11.28
CA ALA A 455 -5.05 4.19 -11.57
C ALA A 455 -4.36 5.14 -12.57
N ARG A 456 -5.12 5.62 -13.58
CA ARG A 456 -4.64 6.63 -14.53
C ARG A 456 -4.36 7.94 -13.85
N TYR A 457 -5.25 8.42 -12.99
CA TYR A 457 -5.02 9.63 -12.21
C TYR A 457 -3.77 9.54 -11.33
N LEU A 458 -3.56 8.43 -10.61
CA LEU A 458 -2.38 8.21 -9.78
C LEU A 458 -1.07 8.10 -10.59
N SER A 459 -1.15 7.93 -11.92
CA SER A 459 -0.01 7.98 -12.84
C SER A 459 0.31 9.38 -13.39
N THR A 460 -0.55 10.37 -13.14
CA THR A 460 -0.30 11.77 -13.51
C THR A 460 0.60 12.45 -12.47
N PRO A 461 1.35 13.51 -12.82
CA PRO A 461 2.09 14.31 -11.84
C PRO A 461 1.22 14.77 -10.67
N GLU A 462 0.00 15.22 -10.93
CA GLU A 462 -0.91 15.72 -9.90
C GLU A 462 -1.39 14.63 -8.95
N GLY A 463 -1.80 13.48 -9.49
CA GLY A 463 -2.25 12.35 -8.67
C GLY A 463 -1.11 11.67 -7.91
N PHE A 464 0.06 11.56 -8.55
CA PHE A 464 1.24 11.01 -7.90
C PHE A 464 1.74 11.92 -6.78
N GLU A 465 1.78 13.25 -6.98
CA GLU A 465 2.12 14.22 -5.91
C GLU A 465 1.18 14.06 -4.70
N GLN A 466 -0.13 13.89 -4.92
CA GLN A 466 -1.06 13.66 -3.81
C GLN A 466 -0.78 12.37 -3.07
N MET A 467 -0.56 11.28 -3.80
CA MET A 467 -0.20 9.98 -3.23
C MET A 467 1.12 10.04 -2.47
N TYR A 468 2.12 10.74 -3.03
CA TYR A 468 3.43 10.95 -2.44
C TYR A 468 3.33 11.76 -1.14
N ARG A 469 2.56 12.85 -1.14
CA ARG A 469 2.35 13.64 0.08
C ARG A 469 1.66 12.83 1.18
N HIS A 470 0.58 12.14 0.84
CA HIS A 470 -0.22 11.33 1.76
C HIS A 470 0.58 10.15 2.34
N SER A 471 1.27 9.39 1.49
CA SER A 471 1.91 8.13 1.90
C SER A 471 3.37 8.27 2.32
N TYR A 472 3.97 9.45 2.14
CA TYR A 472 5.37 9.71 2.50
C TYR A 472 5.54 11.02 3.26
N VAL A 473 5.25 12.17 2.65
CA VAL A 473 5.61 13.47 3.23
C VAL A 473 4.93 13.71 4.59
N ASP A 474 3.63 13.47 4.68
CA ASP A 474 2.85 13.74 5.90
C ASP A 474 3.20 12.76 7.04
N PRO A 475 3.35 11.45 6.80
CA PRO A 475 3.92 10.51 7.77
C PRO A 475 5.32 10.90 8.26
N ILE A 476 6.24 11.20 7.34
CA ILE A 476 7.63 11.54 7.69
C ILE A 476 7.70 12.83 8.50
N ARG A 477 6.94 13.87 8.10
CA ARG A 477 6.87 15.12 8.88
C ARG A 477 6.39 14.85 10.30
N SER A 478 5.35 14.04 10.45
CA SER A 478 4.79 13.69 11.76
C SER A 478 5.79 12.94 12.64
N VAL A 479 6.57 12.02 12.06
CA VAL A 479 7.66 11.32 12.76
C VAL A 479 8.79 12.27 13.17
N ILE A 480 9.23 13.16 12.26
CA ILE A 480 10.25 14.18 12.55
C ILE A 480 9.81 15.10 13.69
N ASP A 481 8.56 15.57 13.65
CA ASP A 481 8.01 16.49 14.64
C ASP A 481 7.82 15.81 16.01
N ALA A 482 7.59 14.50 16.03
CA ALA A 482 7.41 13.71 17.24
C ALA A 482 8.73 13.36 17.94
N TYR A 483 9.84 13.23 17.20
CA TYR A 483 11.13 12.91 17.78
C TYR A 483 11.65 14.01 18.71
N GLN A 484 12.21 13.61 19.85
CA GLN A 484 12.85 14.50 20.81
C GLN A 484 14.37 14.29 20.84
N PRO A 485 15.14 15.17 20.17
CA PRO A 485 16.60 15.16 20.20
C PRO A 485 17.14 15.17 21.63
N PHE A 486 18.16 14.37 21.88
CA PHE A 486 18.91 14.24 23.12
C PHE A 486 19.40 15.61 23.62
N GLY A 487 19.97 16.43 22.74
CA GLY A 487 20.49 17.76 23.10
C GLY A 487 19.44 18.75 23.62
N ARG A 488 18.14 18.49 23.38
CA ARG A 488 17.03 19.29 23.92
C ARG A 488 16.53 18.82 25.29
N ARG A 489 16.94 17.62 25.74
CA ARG A 489 16.39 16.94 26.92
C ARG A 489 17.26 17.07 28.18
N GLN A 490 18.58 17.22 28.06
CA GLN A 490 19.50 17.17 29.21
C GLN A 490 20.55 18.30 29.23
N HIS A 491 20.91 18.73 30.45
CA HIS A 491 22.09 19.57 30.75
C HIS A 491 23.35 18.72 31.03
N ASP A 492 23.29 17.40 30.81
CA ASP A 492 24.36 16.44 31.06
C ASP A 492 25.26 16.21 29.84
N ILE A 493 26.45 15.66 30.10
CA ILE A 493 27.63 15.58 29.20
C ILE A 493 27.50 14.45 28.15
N ALA A 494 26.56 13.53 28.29
CA ALA A 494 26.46 12.36 27.41
C ALA A 494 25.91 12.71 26.02
N SER A 495 26.46 12.11 24.97
CA SER A 495 25.95 12.25 23.60
C SER A 495 25.01 11.10 23.20
N TRP A 496 24.15 11.30 22.18
CA TRP A 496 23.34 10.20 21.61
C TRP A 496 24.20 9.02 21.15
N ARG A 497 25.47 9.27 20.79
CA ARG A 497 26.45 8.23 20.47
C ARG A 497 26.80 7.41 21.69
N GLU A 498 26.96 8.01 22.86
CA GLU A 498 27.24 7.27 24.09
C GLU A 498 26.07 6.38 24.48
N VAL A 499 24.82 6.79 24.23
CA VAL A 499 23.66 5.91 24.41
C VAL A 499 23.70 4.72 23.46
N LEU A 500 23.94 4.96 22.16
CA LEU A 500 24.10 3.88 21.19
C LEU A 500 25.35 3.02 21.44
N GLU A 501 26.42 3.58 22.01
CA GLU A 501 27.64 2.89 22.39
C GLU A 501 27.45 2.05 23.66
N HIS A 502 26.65 2.53 24.61
CA HIS A 502 26.24 1.75 25.77
C HIS A 502 25.40 0.55 25.33
N GLU A 503 24.51 0.77 24.36
CA GLU A 503 23.71 -0.27 23.69
C GLU A 503 24.46 -0.92 22.51
N ALA A 504 25.76 -0.63 22.29
CA ALA A 504 26.50 -1.17 21.13
C ALA A 504 26.84 -2.66 21.28
N GLU A 505 26.67 -3.21 22.49
CA GLU A 505 26.61 -4.67 22.65
C GLU A 505 25.44 -5.26 21.86
N ASP A 506 24.35 -4.52 21.65
CA ASP A 506 23.14 -5.01 20.98
C ASP A 506 22.98 -4.51 19.55
N PHE A 507 23.55 -3.37 19.17
CA PHE A 507 23.42 -2.79 17.83
C PHE A 507 24.76 -2.55 17.12
N TYR A 508 24.76 -2.63 15.79
CA TYR A 508 25.92 -2.33 14.95
C TYR A 508 25.52 -1.65 13.64
N PRO A 509 26.35 -0.73 13.11
CA PRO A 509 26.03 -0.05 11.87
C PRO A 509 26.20 -1.01 10.68
N VAL A 510 25.21 -1.04 9.80
CA VAL A 510 25.21 -1.89 8.58
C VAL A 510 25.25 -1.08 7.29
N ILE A 511 24.88 0.20 7.36
CA ILE A 511 24.85 1.09 6.21
C ILE A 511 25.07 2.53 6.64
N LYS A 512 25.78 3.30 5.81
CA LYS A 512 25.92 4.75 5.92
C LYS A 512 25.54 5.44 4.62
N CYS A 513 24.88 6.59 4.67
CA CYS A 513 24.39 7.33 3.52
C CYS A 513 24.69 8.83 3.68
N ALA A 514 25.69 9.33 2.95
CA ALA A 514 26.13 10.72 3.05
C ALA A 514 25.57 11.64 1.96
N SER A 515 25.12 11.11 0.82
CA SER A 515 24.81 11.94 -0.36
C SER A 515 23.31 12.11 -0.67
N ASN A 516 22.99 13.19 -1.39
CA ASN A 516 21.66 13.49 -1.94
C ASN A 516 21.28 12.62 -3.14
N GLN A 517 22.18 11.74 -3.59
CA GLN A 517 21.93 10.83 -4.70
C GLN A 517 21.95 9.42 -4.13
N GLY A 518 20.82 8.72 -4.09
CA GLY A 518 20.65 7.38 -3.50
C GLY A 518 21.59 6.24 -3.98
N THR A 519 22.70 6.56 -4.63
CA THR A 519 23.89 5.73 -4.90
C THR A 519 25.06 5.99 -3.94
N GLY A 520 24.96 6.95 -3.02
CA GLY A 520 26.02 7.31 -2.07
C GLY A 520 25.94 6.62 -0.70
N CYS A 521 25.33 5.44 -0.64
CA CYS A 521 25.30 4.65 0.58
C CYS A 521 26.37 3.56 0.56
N GLN A 522 27.18 3.51 1.61
CA GLN A 522 28.20 2.50 1.85
C GLN A 522 27.62 1.36 2.69
N ASP A 523 27.76 0.14 2.19
CA ASP A 523 27.52 -1.08 2.98
C ASP A 523 28.69 -1.28 3.95
N LEU A 524 28.39 -1.47 5.23
CA LEU A 524 29.39 -1.61 6.29
C LEU A 524 29.52 -3.04 6.81
N ARG A 525 28.83 -3.99 6.20
CA ARG A 525 28.90 -5.40 6.56
C ARG A 525 30.19 -5.98 5.95
N GLU A 526 31.13 -6.36 6.81
CA GLU A 526 32.37 -7.08 6.43
C GLU A 526 32.10 -8.55 6.04
#